data_AF-A0A938Z5G4-F1
#
_entry.id   AF-A0A938Z5G4-F1
#
_cell.length_a   1.000
_cell.length_b   1.000
_cell.length_c   1.000
_cell.angle_alpha   90.00
_cell.angle_beta   90.00
_cell.angle_gamma   90.00
#
_symmetry.space_group_name_H-M   'P 1'
#
loop_
_entity.id
_entity.type
_entity.pdbx_description
1 polymer ?
#
loop_
_entity_poly.entity_id
_entity_poly.type
_entity_poly.pdbx_seq_one_letter_code
_entity_poly.pdbx_strand_id
1 'polypeptide(L)'
;MEITFLDETNSVGETKIKEIEGLLQFAAGHLELPEDTEMSVTFMDNAAIQEINREYRGKDMPTDVISFAFEEETDEELSIIFDEALEELPRDLGDIMISIERAKEQAAEYGHTYDRELGFLALHGFLHINGYDHMA
;
A
#
# COMPACT_ATOMS: atom_id res chain seq x y z
N MET A 1 0.29 -8.45 -12.18
CA MET A 1 -0.30 -7.89 -10.95
C MET A 1 -1.44 -6.96 -11.32
N GLU A 2 -2.60 -7.15 -10.70
CA GLU A 2 -3.75 -6.25 -10.76
C GLU A 2 -3.68 -5.25 -9.60
N ILE A 3 -4.00 -3.98 -9.86
CA ILE A 3 -3.97 -2.91 -8.83
C ILE A 3 -5.29 -2.16 -8.88
N THR A 4 -6.01 -2.17 -7.75
CA THR A 4 -7.21 -1.36 -7.59
C THR A 4 -6.86 -0.04 -6.90
N PHE A 5 -7.19 1.08 -7.53
CA PHE A 5 -7.01 2.41 -6.95
C PHE A 5 -8.35 2.97 -6.47
N LEU A 6 -8.39 3.44 -5.23
CA LEU A 6 -9.51 4.20 -4.65
C LEU A 6 -9.00 5.58 -4.22
N ASP A 7 -9.63 6.65 -4.69
CA ASP A 7 -9.36 8.01 -4.22
C ASP A 7 -10.60 8.59 -3.52
N GLU A 8 -10.62 8.50 -2.20
CA GLU A 8 -11.69 9.05 -1.37
C GLU A 8 -11.68 10.59 -1.36
N THR A 9 -10.52 11.19 -1.63
CA THR A 9 -10.33 12.64 -1.63
C THR A 9 -10.70 13.29 -2.96
N ASN A 10 -10.83 12.50 -4.04
CA ASN A 10 -11.00 12.96 -5.43
C ASN A 10 -9.97 14.05 -5.82
N SER A 11 -8.74 13.95 -5.29
CA SER A 11 -7.70 14.97 -5.45
C SER A 11 -6.45 14.47 -6.18
N VAL A 12 -6.38 13.17 -6.46
CA VAL A 12 -5.30 12.55 -7.24
C VAL A 12 -5.72 12.50 -8.71
N GLY A 13 -4.98 13.21 -9.56
CA GLY A 13 -5.27 13.23 -11.00
C GLY A 13 -5.02 11.87 -11.65
N GLU A 14 -5.81 11.51 -12.67
CA GLU A 14 -5.70 10.24 -13.40
C GLU A 14 -4.29 9.98 -13.96
N THR A 15 -3.60 11.02 -14.44
CA THR A 15 -2.21 10.90 -14.90
C THR A 15 -1.29 10.42 -13.78
N LYS A 16 -1.48 10.93 -12.55
CA LYS A 16 -0.68 10.53 -11.40
C LYS A 16 -0.95 9.07 -11.01
N ILE A 17 -2.21 8.65 -11.03
CA ILE A 17 -2.59 7.26 -10.76
C ILE A 17 -1.88 6.32 -11.74
N LYS A 18 -1.88 6.64 -13.04
CA LYS A 18 -1.17 5.85 -14.06
C LYS A 18 0.34 5.81 -13.87
N GLU A 19 0.94 6.92 -13.41
CA GLU A 19 2.38 6.95 -13.09
C GLU A 19 2.70 6.05 -11.89
N ILE A 20 1.86 6.07 -10.85
CA ILE A 20 2.00 5.18 -9.67
C ILE A 20 1.80 3.73 -10.08
N GLU A 21 0.78 3.43 -10.88
CA GLU A 21 0.55 2.10 -11.44
C GLU A 21 1.79 1.60 -12.18
N GLY A 22 2.34 2.39 -13.11
CA GLY A 22 3.56 2.03 -13.83
C GLY A 22 4.77 1.79 -12.91
N LEU A 23 4.91 2.58 -11.84
CA LEU A 23 5.96 2.41 -10.84
C LEU A 23 5.80 1.08 -10.07
N LEU A 24 4.59 0.76 -9.62
CA LEU A 24 4.29 -0.47 -8.89
C LEU A 24 4.41 -1.71 -9.77
N GLN A 25 3.96 -1.64 -11.03
CA GLN A 25 4.14 -2.71 -12.01
C GLN A 25 5.63 -2.97 -12.28
N PHE A 26 6.44 -1.91 -12.39
CA PHE A 26 7.89 -2.03 -12.52
C PHE A 26 8.51 -2.73 -11.31
N ALA A 27 8.11 -2.34 -10.10
CA ALA A 27 8.58 -2.95 -8.86
C ALA A 27 8.17 -4.42 -8.75
N ALA A 28 6.91 -4.76 -9.06
CA ALA A 28 6.41 -6.13 -9.09
C ALA A 28 7.20 -7.02 -10.07
N GLY A 29 7.50 -6.50 -11.26
CA GLY A 29 8.34 -7.20 -12.23
C GLY A 29 9.78 -7.39 -11.74
N HIS A 30 10.33 -6.45 -10.96
CA HIS A 30 11.66 -6.58 -10.35
C HIS A 30 11.70 -7.62 -9.23
N LEU A 31 10.60 -7.76 -8.49
CA LEU A 31 10.43 -8.76 -7.43
C LEU A 31 10.00 -10.13 -7.96
N GLU A 32 9.82 -10.27 -9.28
CA GLU A 32 9.35 -11.50 -9.93
C GLU A 32 8.03 -12.02 -9.34
N LEU A 33 7.11 -11.11 -9.00
CA LEU A 33 5.81 -11.51 -8.45
C LEU A 33 4.96 -12.27 -9.48
N PRO A 34 4.14 -13.25 -9.03
CA PRO A 34 3.19 -13.95 -9.90
C PRO A 34 2.27 -13.01 -10.68
N GLU A 35 1.88 -13.39 -11.90
CA GLU A 35 1.05 -12.53 -12.76
C GLU A 35 -0.33 -12.25 -12.16
N ASP A 36 -0.87 -13.24 -11.46
CA ASP A 36 -2.14 -13.29 -10.71
C ASP A 36 -2.07 -12.68 -9.31
N THR A 37 -1.07 -11.82 -9.07
CA THR A 37 -1.00 -11.04 -7.82
C THR A 37 -2.00 -9.88 -7.87
N GLU A 38 -2.68 -9.57 -6.78
CA GLU A 38 -3.58 -8.41 -6.63
C GLU A 38 -3.22 -7.56 -5.41
N MET A 39 -3.58 -6.28 -5.45
CA MET A 39 -3.43 -5.35 -4.33
C MET A 39 -4.34 -4.12 -4.49
N SER A 40 -4.51 -3.35 -3.41
CA SER A 40 -5.20 -2.07 -3.45
C SER A 40 -4.35 -0.89 -2.97
N VAL A 41 -4.62 0.28 -3.54
CA VAL A 41 -4.05 1.56 -3.09
C VAL A 41 -5.20 2.55 -2.86
N THR A 42 -5.38 2.97 -1.61
CA THR A 42 -6.39 3.93 -1.19
C THR A 42 -5.77 5.26 -0.81
N PHE A 43 -6.20 6.33 -1.47
CA PHE A 43 -5.87 7.71 -1.13
C PHE A 43 -6.96 8.31 -0.26
N MET A 44 -6.58 8.81 0.91
CA MET A 44 -7.51 9.30 1.92
C MET A 44 -6.99 10.57 2.61
N ASP A 45 -7.84 11.16 3.46
CA ASP A 45 -7.46 12.33 4.27
C ASP A 45 -6.80 11.94 5.60
N ASN A 46 -6.31 12.94 6.34
CA ASN A 46 -5.68 12.71 7.64
C ASN A 46 -6.64 12.13 8.70
N ALA A 47 -7.92 12.50 8.65
CA ALA A 47 -8.89 12.05 9.64
C ALA A 47 -9.16 10.55 9.48
N ALA A 48 -9.35 10.09 8.26
CA ALA A 48 -9.52 8.69 7.90
C ALA A 48 -8.29 7.87 8.29
N ILE A 49 -7.08 8.27 7.87
CA ILE A 49 -5.89 7.48 8.19
C ILE A 49 -5.57 7.49 9.70
N GLN A 50 -5.93 8.56 10.42
CA GLN A 50 -5.76 8.61 11.87
C GLN A 50 -6.68 7.62 12.58
N GLU A 51 -7.92 7.45 12.11
CA GLU A 51 -8.83 6.43 12.65
C GLU A 51 -8.23 5.03 12.50
N ILE A 52 -7.72 4.71 11.32
CA ILE A 52 -7.04 3.45 11.03
C ILE A 52 -5.78 3.29 11.88
N ASN A 53 -4.94 4.32 11.99
CA ASN A 53 -3.72 4.28 12.80
C ASN A 53 -4.03 4.08 14.30
N ARG A 54 -5.13 4.65 14.79
CA ARG A 54 -5.60 4.45 16.16
C ARG A 54 -6.09 3.03 16.36
N GLU A 55 -6.92 2.51 15.46
CA GLU A 55 -7.54 1.19 15.57
C GLU A 55 -6.52 0.06 15.48
N TYR A 56 -5.65 0.09 14.47
CA TYR A 56 -4.75 -1.03 14.16
C TYR A 56 -3.35 -0.89 14.76
N ARG A 57 -2.87 0.34 15.03
CA ARG A 57 -1.52 0.59 15.57
C ARG A 57 -1.53 1.26 16.95
N GLY A 58 -2.70 1.57 17.52
CA GLY A 58 -2.83 2.22 18.82
C GLY A 58 -2.34 3.67 18.85
N LYS A 59 -2.16 4.31 17.70
CA LYS A 59 -1.60 5.67 17.58
C LYS A 59 -2.66 6.65 17.10
N ASP A 60 -3.19 7.46 18.02
CA ASP A 60 -4.20 8.48 17.71
C ASP A 60 -3.59 9.76 17.11
N MET A 61 -2.96 9.61 15.94
CA MET A 61 -2.42 10.70 15.15
C MET A 61 -2.36 10.30 13.66
N PRO A 62 -2.47 11.24 12.72
CA PRO A 62 -2.35 10.92 11.31
C PRO A 62 -0.92 10.48 10.97
N THR A 63 -0.80 9.48 10.11
CA THR A 63 0.45 9.01 9.50
C THR A 63 0.39 9.21 7.99
N ASP A 64 1.54 9.09 7.32
CA ASP A 64 1.69 9.21 5.87
C ASP A 64 1.16 8.00 5.11
N VAL A 65 1.55 6.79 5.53
CA VAL A 65 1.17 5.53 4.89
C VAL A 65 0.95 4.41 5.90
N ILE A 66 -0.04 3.58 5.63
CA ILE A 66 -0.29 2.31 6.32
C ILE A 66 -0.33 1.22 5.26
N SER A 67 0.44 0.16 5.48
CA SER A 67 0.42 -1.05 4.68
C SER A 67 -0.18 -2.17 5.52
N PHE A 68 -1.20 -2.85 5.00
CA PHE A 68 -1.75 -4.09 5.54
C PHE A 68 -1.43 -5.22 4.58
N ALA A 69 -0.64 -6.20 5.02
CA ALA A 69 -0.37 -7.41 4.27
C ALA A 69 -1.35 -8.51 4.69
N PHE A 70 -1.95 -9.23 3.76
CA PHE A 70 -2.79 -10.39 4.08
C PHE A 70 -1.97 -11.65 4.37
N GLU A 71 -0.77 -11.77 3.80
CA GLU A 71 0.14 -12.91 4.00
C GLU A 71 1.12 -12.70 5.17
N GLU A 72 0.72 -12.03 6.27
CA GLU A 72 1.53 -12.10 7.49
C GLU A 72 1.46 -13.53 8.05
N GLU A 73 2.48 -14.35 7.77
CA GLU A 73 2.70 -15.63 8.46
C GLU A 73 2.83 -15.36 9.97
N THR A 74 1.71 -15.39 10.69
CA THR A 74 1.76 -15.53 12.13
C THR A 74 1.99 -17.01 12.44
N ASP A 75 2.97 -17.31 13.29
CA ASP A 75 3.34 -18.68 13.74
C ASP A 75 2.16 -19.49 14.34
N GLU A 76 0.96 -18.88 14.47
CA GLU A 76 -0.25 -19.46 15.04
C GLU A 76 -1.42 -19.63 14.04
N GLU A 77 -1.26 -19.31 12.75
CA GLU A 77 -2.30 -19.69 11.78
C GLU A 77 -2.32 -21.22 11.64
N LEU A 78 -3.38 -21.83 12.20
CA LEU A 78 -3.79 -23.18 11.85
C LEU A 78 -3.71 -23.30 10.35
N SER A 79 -2.79 -24.13 9.85
CA SER A 79 -2.78 -24.54 8.44
C SER A 79 -4.13 -25.19 8.17
N ILE A 80 -5.11 -24.41 7.73
CA ILE A 80 -6.32 -24.96 7.15
C ILE A 80 -5.79 -25.59 5.86
N ILE A 81 -5.64 -26.91 5.89
CA ILE A 81 -5.37 -27.69 4.69
C ILE A 81 -6.63 -27.54 3.84
N PHE A 82 -6.66 -26.48 3.05
CA PHE A 82 -7.57 -26.37 1.94
C PHE A 82 -7.11 -27.40 0.90
N ASP A 83 -8.06 -28.23 0.48
CA ASP A 83 -7.90 -29.28 -0.53
C ASP A 83 -7.18 -28.72 -1.78
N GLU A 84 -6.58 -29.60 -2.58
CA GLU A 84 -5.78 -29.36 -3.80
C GLU A 84 -6.50 -28.57 -4.94
N ALA A 85 -7.60 -27.87 -4.64
CA ALA A 85 -8.43 -27.06 -5.54
C ALA A 85 -8.20 -25.53 -5.40
N LEU A 86 -7.25 -25.08 -4.57
CA LEU A 86 -6.92 -23.65 -4.39
C LEU A 86 -5.76 -23.13 -5.26
N GLU A 87 -5.22 -23.92 -6.19
CA GLU A 87 -4.14 -23.48 -7.10
C GLU A 87 -4.55 -22.33 -8.06
N GLU A 88 -5.79 -21.83 -8.02
CA GLU A 88 -6.29 -20.77 -8.91
C GLU A 88 -6.81 -19.50 -8.20
N LEU A 89 -6.60 -19.33 -6.88
CA LEU A 89 -6.91 -18.04 -6.27
C LEU A 89 -5.78 -17.04 -6.50
N PRO A 90 -6.09 -15.80 -6.94
CA PRO A 90 -5.11 -14.72 -7.03
C PRO A 90 -4.36 -14.53 -5.72
N ARG A 91 -3.08 -14.17 -5.83
CA ARG A 91 -2.26 -13.84 -4.67
C ARG A 91 -2.58 -12.41 -4.20
N ASP A 92 -3.39 -12.26 -3.16
CA ASP A 92 -3.72 -10.95 -2.60
C ASP A 92 -2.63 -10.44 -1.64
N LEU A 93 -1.92 -9.38 -2.04
CA LEU A 93 -0.90 -8.75 -1.21
C LEU A 93 -1.51 -7.92 -0.08
N GLY A 94 -2.70 -7.34 -0.29
CA GLY A 94 -3.37 -6.44 0.64
C GLY A 94 -3.38 -4.96 0.24
N ASP A 95 -3.45 -4.10 1.25
CA ASP A 95 -3.88 -2.71 1.12
C ASP A 95 -2.77 -1.71 1.48
N ILE A 96 -2.57 -0.72 0.61
CA ILE A 96 -1.78 0.49 0.91
C ILE A 96 -2.72 1.68 1.06
N MET A 97 -2.66 2.35 2.20
CA MET A 97 -3.48 3.52 2.51
C MET A 97 -2.57 4.74 2.69
N ILE A 98 -2.78 5.78 1.90
CA ILE A 98 -1.90 6.96 1.85
C ILE A 98 -2.68 8.22 2.18
N SER A 99 -2.19 9.00 3.15
CA SER A 99 -2.73 10.33 3.43
C SER A 99 -2.18 11.37 2.46
N ILE A 100 -3.09 12.00 1.73
CA ILE A 100 -2.77 13.06 0.77
C ILE A 100 -2.26 14.32 1.46
N GLU A 101 -2.78 14.62 2.65
CA GLU A 101 -2.38 15.79 3.42
C GLU A 101 -0.98 15.60 4.00
N ARG A 102 -0.69 14.43 4.60
CA ARG A 102 0.68 14.11 5.07
C ARG A 102 1.68 14.11 3.92
N ALA A 103 1.35 13.52 2.78
CA ALA A 103 2.23 13.53 1.61
C ALA A 103 2.58 14.97 1.17
N LYS A 104 1.63 15.91 1.23
CA LYS A 104 1.88 17.32 0.93
C LYS A 104 2.78 17.99 1.97
N GLU A 105 2.54 17.72 3.25
CA GLU A 105 3.37 18.23 4.35
C GLU A 105 4.81 17.75 4.23
N GLN A 106 5.02 16.43 4.04
CA GLN A 106 6.33 15.81 3.89
C GLN A 106 7.06 16.30 2.65
N ALA A 107 6.37 16.43 1.51
CA ALA A 107 6.98 16.98 0.30
C ALA A 107 7.53 18.40 0.54
N ALA A 108 6.77 19.24 1.26
CA ALA A 108 7.21 20.59 1.61
C ALA A 108 8.38 20.57 2.60
N GLU A 109 8.35 19.70 3.61
CA GLU A 109 9.41 19.56 4.63
C GLU A 109 10.73 19.06 4.03
N TYR A 110 10.66 18.06 3.16
CA TYR A 110 11.84 17.43 2.55
C TYR A 110 12.31 18.13 1.27
N GLY A 111 11.59 19.16 0.81
CA GLY A 111 12.01 20.03 -0.29
C GLY A 111 11.87 19.40 -1.67
N HIS A 112 10.86 18.56 -1.88
CA HIS A 112 10.55 17.95 -3.17
C HIS A 112 9.07 18.06 -3.54
N THR A 113 8.71 17.59 -4.73
CA THR A 113 7.34 17.70 -5.22
C THR A 113 6.41 16.72 -4.53
N TYR A 114 5.16 17.14 -4.30
CA TYR A 114 4.07 16.26 -3.86
C TYR A 114 3.98 14.99 -4.72
N ASP A 115 4.09 15.16 -6.03
CA ASP A 115 4.10 14.09 -7.02
C ASP A 115 5.19 13.05 -6.79
N ARG A 116 6.38 13.47 -6.37
CA ARG A 116 7.48 12.57 -6.01
C ARG A 116 7.18 11.86 -4.70
N GLU A 117 6.66 12.57 -3.72
CA GLU A 117 6.34 11.98 -2.41
C GLU A 117 5.26 10.91 -2.53
N LEU A 118 4.21 11.17 -3.30
CA LEU A 118 3.13 10.21 -3.47
C LEU A 118 3.60 8.91 -4.13
N GLY A 119 4.47 9.02 -5.15
CA GLY A 119 5.10 7.85 -5.77
C GLY A 119 6.06 7.12 -4.82
N PHE A 120 6.80 7.87 -4.00
CA PHE A 120 7.67 7.31 -2.96
C PHE A 120 6.85 6.53 -1.91
N LEU A 121 5.78 7.11 -1.36
CA LEU A 121 4.94 6.47 -0.35
C LEU A 121 4.25 5.21 -0.90
N ALA A 122 3.79 5.24 -2.16
CA ALA A 122 3.21 4.06 -2.81
C ALA A 122 4.24 2.93 -2.97
N LEU A 123 5.44 3.24 -3.48
CA LEU A 123 6.52 2.25 -3.62
C LEU A 123 7.00 1.74 -2.25
N HIS A 124 7.13 2.64 -1.28
CA HIS A 124 7.53 2.30 0.08
C HIS A 124 6.52 1.35 0.72
N GLY A 125 5.23 1.68 0.66
CA GLY A 125 4.17 0.82 1.17
C GLY A 125 4.15 -0.55 0.49
N PHE A 126 4.38 -0.59 -0.83
CA PHE A 126 4.45 -1.83 -1.61
C PHE A 126 5.62 -2.72 -1.19
N LEU A 127 6.80 -2.13 -1.00
CA LEU A 127 7.97 -2.87 -0.52
C LEU A 127 7.74 -3.44 0.88
N HIS A 128 7.10 -2.67 1.78
CA HIS A 128 6.73 -3.16 3.11
C HIS A 128 5.78 -4.36 3.07
N ILE A 129 4.75 -4.33 2.22
CA ILE A 129 3.84 -5.48 2.05
C ILE A 129 4.59 -6.73 1.55
N ASN A 130 5.61 -6.54 0.72
CA ASN A 130 6.46 -7.63 0.22
C ASN A 130 7.59 -8.03 1.19
N GLY A 131 7.50 -7.68 2.47
CA GLY A 131 8.45 -8.10 3.52
C GLY A 131 9.79 -7.34 3.54
N TYR A 132 9.93 -6.27 2.75
CA TYR A 132 11.09 -5.38 2.82
C TYR A 132 10.86 -4.35 3.92
N ASP A 133 11.12 -4.76 5.16
CA ASP A 133 10.99 -3.87 6.31
C ASP A 133 12.21 -2.95 6.47
N HIS A 134 11.94 -1.70 6.85
CA HIS A 134 12.97 -0.84 7.41
C HIS A 134 13.01 -1.14 8.91
N MET A 135 14.08 -1.78 9.40
CA MET A 135 14.40 -1.70 10.83
C MET A 135 14.57 -0.22 11.19
N ALA A 136 13.54 0.37 11.79
CA ALA A 136 13.58 1.68 12.42
C ALA A 136 14.25 1.60 13.79
#